data_AF-A0A6P6WFQ2-F1
#
_entry.id   AF-A0A6P6WFQ2-F1
#
_cell.length_a   1.000
_cell.length_b   1.000
_cell.length_c   1.000
_cell.angle_alpha   90.00
_cell.angle_beta   90.00
_cell.angle_gamma   90.00
#
_symmetry.space_group_name_H-M   'P 1'
#
loop_
_entity.id
_entity.type
_entity.pdbx_description
1 polymer ?
#
loop_
_entity_poly.entity_id
_entity_poly.type
_entity_poly.pdbx_seq_one_letter_code
_entity_poly.pdbx_strand_id
1 'polypeptide(L)'
;MKETDFGFIGFEDYMVSGSESAYQQLCSEITVEFNDCSREVLDLESLFRSADFFREDLACLLKSVQTQEKQKLQLTATIQVLKKVGRPSERLVSHENCRFNRAIGHQCVHINKITEASGTEEAEADAEYDNALKEAIKGVQNAVITINEHLEEVRYEIAALETE
;
A
#
# COMPACT_ATOMS: atom_id res chain seq x y z
N MET A 1 5.75 -5.34 23.67
CA MET A 1 6.44 -5.67 22.42
C MET A 1 6.25 -7.16 22.17
N LYS A 2 5.07 -7.56 21.66
CA LYS A 2 4.79 -8.96 21.27
C LYS A 2 5.18 -9.12 19.81
N GLU A 3 5.86 -10.21 19.53
CA GLU A 3 6.60 -10.49 18.32
C GLU A 3 5.71 -10.49 17.07
N THR A 4 6.26 -9.89 16.02
CA THR A 4 5.85 -9.87 14.61
C THR A 4 5.82 -11.26 13.93
N ASP A 5 5.80 -12.35 14.68
CA ASP A 5 6.00 -13.72 14.18
C ASP A 5 4.72 -14.36 13.59
N PHE A 6 3.53 -13.88 14.00
CA PHE A 6 2.26 -14.39 13.46
C PHE A 6 1.95 -13.90 12.03
N GLY A 7 2.50 -12.76 11.62
CA GLY A 7 2.21 -12.14 10.32
C GLY A 7 2.83 -12.85 9.12
N PHE A 8 3.94 -13.57 9.32
CA PHE A 8 4.63 -14.27 8.23
C PHE A 8 4.02 -15.63 7.91
N ILE A 9 3.53 -16.36 8.93
CA ILE A 9 3.06 -17.74 8.78
C ILE A 9 1.83 -17.83 7.87
N GLY A 10 0.83 -16.95 8.04
CA GLY A 10 -0.40 -16.98 7.23
C GLY A 10 -0.17 -16.60 5.76
N PHE A 11 0.80 -15.73 5.48
CA PHE A 11 1.17 -15.37 4.10
C PHE A 11 2.04 -16.44 3.44
N GLU A 12 2.99 -17.03 4.17
CA GLU A 12 3.78 -18.16 3.68
C GLU A 12 2.90 -19.37 3.36
N ASP A 13 1.95 -19.69 4.24
CA ASP A 13 1.04 -20.82 4.03
C ASP A 13 0.09 -20.56 2.84
N TYR A 14 -0.34 -19.32 2.61
CA TYR A 14 -1.05 -18.93 1.38
C TYR A 14 -0.18 -19.06 0.13
N MET A 15 1.08 -18.63 0.17
CA MET A 15 2.02 -18.74 -0.96
C MET A 15 2.31 -20.20 -1.34
N VAL A 16 2.22 -21.13 -0.38
CA VAL A 16 2.47 -22.57 -0.59
C VAL A 16 1.19 -23.33 -0.96
N SER A 17 0.08 -23.06 -0.29
CA SER A 17 -1.16 -23.85 -0.41
C SER A 17 -2.19 -23.26 -1.39
N GLY A 18 -2.10 -21.96 -1.69
CA GLY A 18 -3.15 -21.22 -2.39
C GLY A 18 -4.46 -21.10 -1.61
N SER A 19 -4.49 -21.52 -0.34
CA SER A 19 -5.70 -21.45 0.48
C SER A 19 -5.91 -20.02 0.99
N GLU A 20 -6.97 -19.37 0.50
CA GLU A 20 -7.28 -17.99 0.87
C GLU A 20 -7.75 -17.83 2.32
N SER A 21 -8.20 -18.90 2.98
CA SER A 21 -8.84 -18.82 4.30
C SER A 21 -7.90 -18.34 5.41
N ALA A 22 -6.66 -18.85 5.46
CA ALA A 22 -5.67 -18.44 6.46
C ALA A 22 -5.22 -16.99 6.26
N TYR A 23 -5.01 -16.58 5.00
CA TYR A 23 -4.66 -15.21 4.64
C TYR A 23 -5.80 -14.22 4.92
N GLN A 24 -7.04 -14.56 4.56
CA GLN A 24 -8.21 -13.72 4.85
C GLN A 24 -8.42 -13.54 6.34
N GLN A 25 -8.24 -14.60 7.14
CA GLN A 25 -8.31 -14.51 8.60
C GLN A 25 -7.22 -13.57 9.13
N LEU A 26 -5.97 -13.73 8.70
CA LEU A 26 -4.87 -12.84 9.08
C LEU A 26 -5.16 -11.38 8.70
N CYS A 27 -5.66 -11.11 7.50
CA CYS A 27 -6.07 -9.77 7.09
C CYS A 27 -7.17 -9.20 7.99
N SER A 28 -8.15 -10.02 8.38
CA SER A 28 -9.22 -9.61 9.29
C SER A 28 -8.67 -9.26 10.67
N GLU A 29 -7.81 -10.09 11.23
CA GLU A 29 -7.18 -9.87 12.54
C GLU A 29 -6.34 -8.57 12.54
N ILE A 30 -5.46 -8.41 11.55
CA ILE A 30 -4.65 -7.19 11.39
C ILE A 30 -5.54 -5.94 11.25
N THR A 31 -6.65 -6.05 10.51
CA THR A 31 -7.58 -4.93 10.32
C THR A 31 -8.24 -4.52 11.64
N VAL A 32 -8.62 -5.48 12.49
CA VAL A 32 -9.18 -5.21 13.81
C VAL A 32 -8.15 -4.49 14.69
N GLU A 33 -6.95 -5.05 14.82
CA GLU A 33 -5.87 -4.45 15.63
C GLU A 33 -5.53 -3.03 15.17
N PHE A 34 -5.53 -2.78 13.85
CA PHE A 34 -5.29 -1.44 13.30
C PHE A 34 -6.42 -0.47 13.64
N ASN A 35 -7.68 -0.93 13.58
CA ASN A 35 -8.83 -0.11 13.96
C ASN A 35 -8.83 0.24 15.45
N ASP A 36 -8.44 -0.70 16.30
CA ASP A 36 -8.36 -0.47 17.74
C ASP A 36 -7.24 0.52 18.08
N CYS A 37 -6.05 0.35 17.51
CA CYS A 37 -4.97 1.33 17.61
C CYS A 37 -5.40 2.72 17.09
N SER A 38 -6.09 2.78 15.96
CA SER A 38 -6.62 4.05 15.43
C SER A 38 -7.62 4.71 16.38
N ARG A 39 -8.40 3.93 17.12
CA ARG A 39 -9.35 4.45 18.12
C ARG A 39 -8.61 5.02 19.32
N GLU A 40 -7.61 4.32 19.84
CA GLU A 40 -6.78 4.80 20.95
C GLU A 40 -6.12 6.16 20.62
N VAL A 41 -5.61 6.32 19.40
CA VAL A 41 -5.01 7.60 18.96
C VAL A 41 -6.06 8.72 18.85
N LEU A 42 -7.30 8.43 18.44
CA LEU A 42 -8.39 9.41 18.42
C LEU A 42 -8.80 9.82 19.84
N ASP A 43 -8.85 8.88 20.77
CA ASP A 43 -9.17 9.14 22.17
C ASP A 43 -8.08 10.03 22.80
N LEU A 44 -6.79 9.78 22.49
CA LEU A 44 -5.68 10.64 22.88
C LEU A 44 -5.75 12.04 22.25
N GLU A 45 -6.09 12.15 20.96
CA GLU A 45 -6.31 13.45 20.31
C GLU A 45 -7.40 14.24 21.06
N SER A 46 -8.52 13.60 21.37
CA SER A 46 -9.63 14.23 22.11
C SER A 46 -9.21 14.63 23.52
N LEU A 47 -8.37 13.83 24.18
CA LEU A 47 -7.84 14.13 25.51
C LEU A 47 -6.94 15.37 25.46
N PHE A 48 -6.04 15.48 24.49
CA PHE A 48 -5.17 16.65 24.35
C PHE A 48 -5.94 17.95 24.04
N ARG A 49 -7.05 17.84 23.29
CA ARG A 49 -7.96 18.97 23.02
C ARG A 49 -8.84 19.34 24.23
N SER A 50 -8.95 18.46 25.22
CA SER A 50 -9.78 18.72 26.39
C SER A 50 -9.26 19.92 27.20
N ALA A 51 -10.16 20.52 27.98
CA ALA A 51 -9.84 21.65 28.85
C ALA A 51 -8.91 21.29 30.02
N ASP A 52 -8.58 20.01 30.19
CA ASP A 52 -7.63 19.59 31.23
C ASP A 52 -6.18 19.66 30.74
N PHE A 53 -5.95 19.57 29.43
CA PHE A 53 -4.61 19.57 28.81
C PHE A 53 -4.33 20.80 27.94
N PHE A 54 -5.32 21.28 27.16
CA PHE A 54 -5.16 22.39 26.22
C PHE A 54 -3.95 22.27 25.26
N ARG A 55 -3.55 21.04 24.90
CA ARG A 55 -2.43 20.74 23.99
C ARG A 55 -2.92 20.52 22.56
N GLU A 56 -3.48 21.58 21.96
CA GLU A 56 -3.97 21.53 20.57
C GLU A 56 -2.85 21.21 19.57
N ASP A 57 -1.61 21.59 19.88
CA ASP A 57 -0.41 21.24 19.13
C ASP A 57 -0.19 19.72 19.06
N LEU A 58 -0.19 19.02 20.21
CA LEU A 58 -0.08 17.56 20.25
C LEU A 58 -1.26 16.88 19.55
N ALA A 59 -2.48 17.40 19.71
CA ALA A 59 -3.65 16.91 18.99
C ALA A 59 -3.48 17.05 17.47
N CYS A 60 -2.95 18.18 16.99
CA CYS A 60 -2.67 18.39 15.57
C CYS A 60 -1.58 17.46 15.02
N LEU A 61 -0.54 17.17 15.81
CA LEU A 61 0.48 16.20 15.43
C LEU A 61 -0.10 14.79 15.30
N LEU A 62 -0.88 14.32 16.29
CA LEU A 62 -1.53 13.00 16.23
C LEU A 62 -2.48 12.87 15.04
N LYS A 63 -3.29 13.91 14.78
CA LYS A 63 -4.17 13.95 13.59
C LYS A 63 -3.38 13.88 12.28
N SER A 64 -2.22 14.55 12.23
CA SER A 64 -1.34 14.52 11.07
C SER A 64 -0.73 13.14 10.88
N VAL A 65 -0.29 12.48 11.97
CA VAL A 65 0.16 11.08 11.95
C VAL A 65 -0.92 10.15 11.40
N GLN A 66 -2.16 10.24 11.89
CA GLN A 66 -3.26 9.41 11.38
C GLN A 66 -3.55 9.64 9.90
N THR A 67 -3.49 10.90 9.46
CA THR A 67 -3.69 11.25 8.04
C THR A 67 -2.60 10.62 7.17
N GLN A 68 -1.34 10.68 7.61
CA GLN A 68 -0.22 10.09 6.89
C GLN A 68 -0.27 8.55 6.92
N GLU A 69 -0.66 7.93 8.03
CA GLU A 69 -0.85 6.47 8.12
C GLU A 69 -1.93 5.98 7.14
N LYS A 70 -3.06 6.69 7.06
CA LYS A 70 -4.11 6.42 6.07
C LYS A 70 -3.60 6.57 4.64
N GLN A 71 -2.88 7.64 4.35
CA GLN A 71 -2.30 7.87 3.02
C GLN A 71 -1.28 6.78 2.66
N LYS A 72 -0.41 6.40 3.60
CA LYS A 72 0.57 5.31 3.45
C LYS A 72 -0.14 4.01 3.08
N LEU A 73 -1.19 3.63 3.81
CA LEU A 73 -1.97 2.42 3.55
C LEU A 73 -2.61 2.44 2.15
N GLN A 74 -3.21 3.56 1.76
CA GLN A 74 -3.80 3.73 0.42
C GLN A 74 -2.77 3.58 -0.69
N LEU A 75 -1.60 4.20 -0.54
CA LEU A 75 -0.52 4.11 -1.53
C LEU A 75 0.07 2.70 -1.59
N THR A 76 0.23 2.01 -0.46
CA THR A 76 0.64 0.60 -0.44
C THR A 76 -0.36 -0.29 -1.18
N ALA A 77 -1.66 -0.09 -0.98
CA ALA A 77 -2.69 -0.81 -1.73
C ALA A 77 -2.61 -0.52 -3.23
N THR A 78 -2.42 0.75 -3.62
CA THR A 78 -2.20 1.14 -5.02
C THR A 78 -1.00 0.44 -5.63
N ILE A 79 0.15 0.38 -4.93
CA ILE A 79 1.34 -0.35 -5.39
C ILE A 79 1.03 -1.83 -5.60
N GLN A 80 0.31 -2.47 -4.69
CA GLN A 80 -0.07 -3.88 -4.82
C GLN A 80 -0.99 -4.12 -6.01
N VAL A 81 -1.98 -3.26 -6.22
CA VAL A 81 -2.89 -3.34 -7.38
C VAL A 81 -2.12 -3.15 -8.68
N LEU A 82 -1.25 -2.14 -8.76
CA LEU A 82 -0.39 -1.90 -9.93
C LEU A 82 0.47 -3.13 -10.22
N LYS A 83 1.18 -3.66 -9.22
CA LYS A 83 2.02 -4.86 -9.37
C LYS A 83 1.23 -6.09 -9.80
N LYS A 84 0.00 -6.26 -9.30
CA LYS A 84 -0.88 -7.37 -9.67
C LYS A 84 -1.34 -7.28 -11.13
N VAL A 85 -1.67 -6.07 -11.57
CA VAL A 85 -2.08 -5.78 -12.96
C VAL A 85 -0.90 -5.94 -13.93
N GLY A 86 0.32 -5.74 -13.45
CA GLY A 86 1.55 -5.88 -14.21
C GLY A 86 1.76 -4.76 -15.23
N ARG A 87 2.97 -4.69 -15.78
CA ARG A 87 3.27 -3.78 -16.89
C ARG A 87 2.40 -4.14 -18.10
N PRO A 88 1.76 -3.15 -18.75
CA PRO A 88 0.96 -3.38 -19.95
C PRO A 88 1.66 -4.25 -21.01
N SER A 89 2.94 -3.98 -21.30
CA SER A 89 3.75 -4.76 -22.25
C SER A 89 4.11 -6.19 -21.79
N GLU A 90 4.02 -6.48 -20.50
CA GLU A 90 4.30 -7.82 -19.93
C GLU A 90 3.04 -8.68 -19.80
N ARG A 91 1.85 -8.13 -20.08
CA ARG A 91 0.61 -8.91 -20.02
C ARG A 91 0.63 -9.99 -21.08
N LEU A 92 0.49 -11.25 -20.65
CA LEU A 92 0.45 -12.42 -21.52
C LEU A 92 -0.60 -12.22 -22.63
N VAL A 93 -0.16 -12.30 -23.86
CA VAL A 93 -1.03 -12.37 -25.03
C VAL A 93 -1.84 -13.67 -24.94
N SER A 94 -3.11 -13.60 -24.54
CA SER A 94 -3.94 -14.80 -24.36
C SER A 94 -4.15 -15.51 -25.70
N HIS A 95 -3.77 -16.79 -25.77
CA HIS A 95 -4.09 -17.68 -26.89
C HIS A 95 -5.41 -18.44 -26.71
N GLU A 96 -6.23 -18.11 -25.69
CA GLU A 96 -7.46 -18.85 -25.35
C GLU A 96 -8.48 -18.91 -26.50
N ASN A 97 -8.49 -17.91 -27.39
CA ASN A 97 -9.35 -17.88 -28.59
C ASN A 97 -8.60 -18.19 -29.89
N CYS A 98 -7.36 -18.68 -29.81
CA CYS A 98 -6.58 -19.03 -30.98
C CYS A 98 -7.08 -20.35 -31.57
N ARG A 99 -7.77 -20.28 -32.73
CA ARG A 99 -8.30 -21.46 -33.44
C ARG A 99 -7.23 -22.37 -34.05
N PHE A 100 -5.93 -22.06 -33.93
CA PHE A 100 -4.84 -22.79 -34.55
C PHE A 100 -4.12 -23.73 -33.57
N ASN A 101 -4.44 -25.03 -33.65
CA ASN A 101 -3.91 -26.10 -32.78
C ASN A 101 -2.70 -26.85 -33.41
N ARG A 102 -1.84 -26.20 -34.19
CA ARG A 102 -0.63 -26.84 -34.75
C ARG A 102 0.63 -26.05 -34.44
N ALA A 103 1.61 -26.74 -33.85
CA ALA A 103 2.88 -26.21 -33.37
C ALA A 103 3.87 -25.76 -34.46
N ILE A 104 3.48 -25.77 -35.74
CA ILE A 104 4.38 -25.42 -36.85
C ILE A 104 3.74 -24.33 -37.69
N GLY A 105 4.22 -23.10 -37.48
CA GLY A 105 4.15 -22.02 -38.46
C GLY A 105 2.78 -21.35 -38.64
N HIS A 106 2.10 -20.97 -37.56
CA HIS A 106 1.00 -20.02 -37.68
C HIS A 106 1.44 -18.65 -37.17
N GLN A 107 1.28 -17.63 -38.01
CA GLN A 107 1.37 -16.23 -37.60
C GLN A 107 0.08 -15.93 -36.85
N CYS A 108 0.12 -16.07 -35.52
CA CYS A 108 -1.02 -15.73 -34.70
C CYS A 108 -1.39 -14.28 -34.98
N VAL A 109 -2.68 -13.99 -35.23
CA VAL A 109 -3.18 -12.62 -35.49
C VAL A 109 -2.89 -11.68 -34.31
N HIS A 110 -2.48 -12.23 -33.16
CA HIS A 110 -2.00 -11.48 -32.02
C HIS A 110 -0.57 -10.92 -32.17
N ILE A 111 0.19 -11.32 -33.19
CA ILE A 111 1.23 -10.46 -33.75
C ILE A 111 0.47 -9.45 -34.61
N ASN A 112 -0.19 -8.50 -33.97
CA ASN A 112 -0.57 -7.28 -34.66
C ASN A 112 0.73 -6.76 -35.28
N LYS A 113 0.68 -6.42 -36.57
CA LYS A 113 1.75 -5.66 -37.20
C LYS A 113 2.00 -4.48 -36.25
N ILE A 114 3.17 -4.41 -35.60
CA ILE A 114 3.49 -3.30 -34.72
C ILE A 114 3.52 -2.08 -35.62
N THR A 115 2.40 -1.39 -35.70
CA THR A 115 2.31 -0.10 -36.36
C THR A 115 2.93 0.90 -35.39
N GLU A 116 3.55 1.96 -35.91
CA GLU A 116 4.10 3.02 -35.07
C GLU A 116 3.05 3.54 -34.08
N ALA A 117 1.78 3.61 -34.48
CA ALA A 117 0.67 3.99 -33.62
C ALA A 117 0.45 3.03 -32.44
N SER A 118 0.36 1.71 -32.69
CA SER A 118 0.17 0.72 -31.63
C SER A 118 1.39 0.59 -30.70
N GLY A 119 2.60 0.73 -31.24
CA GLY A 119 3.82 0.71 -30.41
C GLY A 119 3.99 1.98 -29.58
N THR A 120 3.52 3.14 -30.07
CA THR A 120 3.54 4.40 -29.31
C THR A 120 2.53 4.35 -28.16
N GLU A 121 1.32 3.85 -28.41
CA GLU A 121 0.28 3.69 -27.38
C GLU A 121 0.74 2.75 -26.24
N GLU A 122 1.38 1.63 -26.58
CA GLU A 122 1.91 0.69 -25.59
C GLU A 122 3.06 1.31 -24.76
N ALA A 123 3.96 2.05 -25.41
CA ALA A 123 5.03 2.76 -24.72
C ALA A 123 4.53 3.88 -23.79
N GLU A 124 3.47 4.60 -24.19
CA GLU A 124 2.80 5.60 -23.34
C GLU A 124 2.15 4.94 -22.13
N ALA A 125 1.44 3.82 -22.32
CA ALA A 125 0.82 3.08 -21.22
C ALA A 125 1.85 2.52 -20.21
N ASP A 126 3.00 2.03 -20.70
CA ASP A 126 4.11 1.59 -19.84
C ASP A 126 4.72 2.76 -19.06
N ALA A 127 4.91 3.92 -19.69
CA ALA A 127 5.43 5.12 -19.04
C ALA A 127 4.48 5.64 -17.95
N GLU A 128 3.17 5.63 -18.21
CA GLU A 128 2.14 5.95 -17.21
C GLU A 128 2.18 4.99 -16.02
N TYR A 129 2.27 3.69 -16.28
CA TYR A 129 2.40 2.67 -15.25
C TYR A 129 3.63 2.89 -14.37
N ASP A 130 4.80 3.08 -14.99
CA ASP A 130 6.06 3.27 -14.28
C ASP A 130 6.05 4.56 -13.45
N ASN A 131 5.46 5.63 -13.99
CA ASN A 131 5.31 6.88 -13.27
C ASN A 131 4.37 6.72 -12.07
N ALA A 132 3.20 6.11 -12.26
CA ALA A 132 2.25 5.85 -11.17
C ALA A 132 2.86 5.00 -10.06
N LEU A 133 3.60 3.95 -10.42
CA LEU A 133 4.30 3.10 -9.46
C LEU A 133 5.37 3.87 -8.68
N LYS A 134 6.17 4.69 -9.38
CA LYS A 134 7.22 5.51 -8.78
C LYS A 134 6.66 6.56 -7.83
N GLU A 135 5.61 7.28 -8.23
CA GLU A 135 4.97 8.28 -7.38
C GLU A 135 4.30 7.64 -6.16
N ALA A 136 3.70 6.46 -6.30
CA ALA A 136 3.15 5.75 -5.16
C ALA A 136 4.24 5.32 -4.16
N ILE A 137 5.38 4.79 -4.65
CA ILE A 137 6.53 4.44 -3.79
C ILE A 137 7.09 5.66 -3.07
N LYS A 138 7.31 6.75 -3.80
CA LYS A 138 7.79 8.01 -3.23
C LYS A 138 6.82 8.56 -2.19
N GLY A 139 5.51 8.49 -2.47
CA GLY A 139 4.48 8.91 -1.53
C GLY A 139 4.50 8.10 -0.23
N VAL A 140 4.70 6.78 -0.30
CA VAL A 140 4.88 5.93 0.89
C VAL A 140 6.11 6.36 1.70
N GLN A 141 7.24 6.59 1.03
CA GLN A 141 8.47 7.03 1.69
C GLN A 141 8.29 8.38 2.40
N ASN A 142 7.67 9.34 1.71
CA ASN A 142 7.38 10.65 2.28
C ASN A 142 6.45 10.53 3.50
N ALA A 143 5.38 9.75 3.40
CA ALA A 143 4.47 9.52 4.53
C ALA A 143 5.23 8.93 5.74
N VAL A 144 6.10 7.94 5.53
CA VAL A 144 6.92 7.35 6.60
C VAL A 144 7.84 8.37 7.26
N ILE A 145 8.52 9.21 6.46
CA ILE A 145 9.38 10.28 6.98
C ILE A 145 8.56 11.23 7.85
N THR A 146 7.46 11.75 7.31
CA THR A 146 6.58 12.70 8.01
C THR A 146 5.96 12.11 9.27
N ILE A 147 5.57 10.83 9.27
CA ILE A 147 5.09 10.14 10.48
C ILE A 147 6.18 10.12 11.55
N ASN A 148 7.40 9.73 11.18
CA ASN A 148 8.50 9.64 12.13
C ASN A 148 8.88 11.00 12.71
N GLU A 149 8.87 12.06 11.89
CA GLU A 149 9.09 13.44 12.32
C GLU A 149 8.04 13.89 13.34
N HIS A 150 6.75 13.75 13.04
CA HIS A 150 5.68 14.12 13.97
C HIS A 150 5.71 13.28 15.26
N LEU A 151 6.00 11.98 15.17
CA LEU A 151 6.10 11.12 16.37
C LEU A 151 7.30 11.50 17.24
N GLU A 152 8.40 11.96 16.65
CA GLU A 152 9.54 12.48 17.40
C GLU A 152 9.18 13.82 18.08
N GLU A 153 8.46 14.70 17.40
CA GLU A 153 7.97 15.95 17.98
C GLU A 153 7.03 15.68 19.18
N VAL A 154 6.08 14.74 19.04
CA VAL A 154 5.23 14.30 20.16
C VAL A 154 6.06 13.78 21.33
N ARG A 155 7.12 12.99 21.07
CA ARG A 155 8.02 12.49 22.13
C ARG A 155 8.74 13.63 22.84
N TYR A 156 9.27 14.61 22.10
CA TYR A 156 9.94 15.77 22.69
C TYR A 156 9.00 16.59 23.56
N GLU A 157 7.79 16.86 23.07
CA GLU A 157 6.79 17.66 23.77
C GLU A 157 6.28 16.98 25.04
N ILE A 158 6.09 15.66 25.03
CA ILE A 158 5.74 14.91 26.24
C ILE A 158 6.90 14.92 27.24
N ALA A 159 8.13 14.70 26.78
CA ALA A 159 9.31 14.71 27.66
C ALA A 159 9.52 16.08 28.32
N ALA A 160 9.23 17.18 27.62
CA ALA A 160 9.29 18.52 28.18
C ALA A 160 8.28 18.68 29.35
N LEU A 161 7.04 18.20 29.17
CA LEU A 161 6.01 18.22 30.21
C LEU A 161 6.37 17.38 31.44
N GLU A 162 7.07 16.25 31.27
CA GLU A 162 7.47 15.40 32.40
C GLU A 162 8.59 16.01 33.27
N THR A 163 9.25 17.06 32.75
CA THR A 163 10.34 17.76 33.45
C THR A 163 9.92 19.06 34.14
N GLU A 164 8.67 19.49 33.98
CA GLU A 164 8.06 20.63 34.67
C GLU A 164 7.37 20.22 35.99
#